data_AF-A0A933KY32-F1
#
_entry.id   AF-A0A933KY32-F1
#
_cell.length_a   1.000
_cell.length_b   1.000
_cell.length_c   1.000
_cell.angle_alpha   90.00
_cell.angle_beta   90.00
_cell.angle_gamma   90.00
#
_symmetry.space_group_name_H-M   'P 1'
#
loop_
_entity.id
_entity.type
_entity.pdbx_description
1 polymer ?
#
loop_
_entity_poly.entity_id
_entity_poly.type
_entity_poly.pdbx_seq_one_letter_code
_entity_poly.pdbx_strand_id
1 'polypeptide(L)'
;WEATPTGMGHGVGFGHLPAVNRWGVVFRRTDSPAKEYRAHVSASGPDSITVPALIDALDEALVRQAIEGSRYIYRPAEAIARDTGIPLEKVRRILETSDDFIEGPRPNAQGYTLYSTRDHYRKHAGFVQRYLDTLESS
;
A
#
# COMPACT_ATOMS: atom_id res chain seq x y z
N TRP A 1 1.32 15.30 -11.35
CA TRP A 1 0.55 14.82 -10.19
C TRP A 1 -0.04 16.01 -9.49
N GLU A 2 -1.29 15.91 -9.08
CA GLU A 2 -1.96 16.87 -8.22
C GLU A 2 -2.27 16.20 -6.88
N ALA A 3 -2.01 16.90 -5.77
CA ALA A 3 -2.26 16.41 -4.43
C ALA A 3 -3.28 17.33 -3.75
N THR A 4 -4.41 16.76 -3.33
CA THR A 4 -5.47 17.49 -2.64
C THR A 4 -5.60 16.94 -1.21
N PRO A 5 -5.35 17.75 -0.17
CA PRO A 5 -5.64 17.34 1.20
C PRO A 5 -7.15 17.18 1.38
N THR A 6 -7.59 16.07 1.97
CA THR A 6 -9.02 15.77 2.15
C THR A 6 -9.51 15.99 3.59
N GLY A 7 -8.64 16.49 4.47
CA GLY A 7 -8.93 16.69 5.90
C GLY A 7 -8.21 15.72 6.83
N MET A 8 -8.43 15.88 8.13
CA MET A 8 -7.84 15.05 9.18
C MET A 8 -8.35 13.60 9.07
N GLY A 9 -7.43 12.63 9.04
CA GLY A 9 -7.81 11.23 9.12
C GLY A 9 -8.31 10.90 10.52
N HIS A 10 -9.61 10.69 10.71
CA HIS A 10 -10.13 10.18 11.97
C HIS A 10 -9.80 8.68 12.09
N GLY A 11 -8.73 8.37 12.81
CA GLY A 11 -8.55 7.03 13.37
C GLY A 11 -9.61 6.81 14.45
N VAL A 12 -10.69 6.10 14.14
CA VAL A 12 -11.67 5.63 15.13
C VAL A 12 -11.11 4.40 15.84
N GLY A 13 -10.20 4.62 16.79
CA GLY A 13 -9.70 3.59 17.69
C GLY A 13 -10.13 3.91 19.12
N PHE A 14 -11.02 3.10 19.71
CA PHE A 14 -11.27 3.13 21.14
C PHE A 14 -9.95 2.84 21.88
N GLY A 15 -9.41 3.83 22.61
CA GLY A 15 -8.23 3.66 23.47
C GLY A 15 -6.89 4.19 22.92
N HIS A 16 -6.85 4.87 21.78
CA HIS A 16 -5.69 5.66 21.34
C HIS A 16 -6.10 7.12 21.09
N LEU A 17 -5.27 8.06 21.53
CA LEU A 17 -5.47 9.48 21.22
C LEU A 17 -5.56 9.63 19.69
N PRO A 18 -6.51 10.42 19.15
CA PRO A 18 -6.59 10.63 17.72
C PRO A 18 -5.23 11.14 17.24
N ALA A 19 -4.71 10.58 16.14
CA ALA A 19 -3.50 11.07 15.52
C ALA A 19 -3.78 12.46 14.93
N VAL A 20 -3.68 13.49 15.78
CA VAL A 20 -3.88 14.91 15.45
C VAL A 20 -2.97 15.41 14.33
N ASN A 21 -1.98 14.59 13.94
CA ASN A 21 -0.99 14.89 12.91
C ASN A 21 -1.08 13.97 11.68
N ARG A 22 -2.19 13.26 11.42
CA ARG A 22 -2.34 12.40 10.22
C ARG A 22 -3.37 12.99 9.25
N TRP A 23 -2.92 13.42 8.08
CA TRP A 23 -3.74 14.05 7.04
C TRP A 23 -4.02 13.08 5.90
N GLY A 24 -5.28 13.01 5.47
CA GLY A 24 -5.64 12.31 4.23
C GLY A 24 -5.27 13.15 3.01
N VAL A 25 -4.66 12.52 2.01
CA VAL A 25 -4.30 13.15 0.73
C VAL A 25 -4.79 12.28 -0.41
N VAL A 26 -5.45 12.91 -1.39
CA VAL A 26 -5.80 12.30 -2.66
C VAL A 26 -4.83 12.79 -3.72
N PHE A 27 -4.18 11.85 -4.40
CA PHE A 27 -3.34 12.10 -5.54
C PHE A 27 -4.07 11.76 -6.83
N ARG A 28 -3.98 12.64 -7.82
CA ARG A 28 -4.48 12.42 -9.19
C ARG A 28 -3.37 12.65 -10.20
N ARG A 29 -3.36 11.83 -11.24
CA ARG A 29 -2.49 12.05 -12.40
C ARG A 29 -3.06 13.19 -13.23
N THR A 30 -2.21 14.17 -13.55
CA THR A 30 -2.61 15.35 -14.34
C THR A 30 -3.05 14.95 -15.76
N ASP A 31 -2.43 13.90 -16.31
CA ASP A 31 -2.72 13.31 -17.62
C ASP A 31 -3.83 12.25 -17.60
N SER A 32 -4.31 11.83 -16.42
CA SER A 32 -5.34 10.81 -16.25
C SER A 32 -6.06 10.96 -14.90
N PRO A 33 -6.88 12.01 -14.74
CA PRO A 33 -7.43 12.40 -13.43
C PRO A 33 -8.50 11.46 -12.90
N ALA A 34 -9.02 10.55 -13.73
CA ALA A 34 -10.08 9.61 -13.36
C ALA A 34 -9.67 8.62 -12.26
N LYS A 35 -8.37 8.32 -12.12
CA LYS A 35 -7.87 7.42 -11.08
C LYS A 35 -7.32 8.22 -9.91
N GLU A 36 -7.92 8.00 -8.74
CA GLU A 36 -7.51 8.58 -7.47
C GLU A 36 -6.66 7.59 -6.68
N TYR A 37 -5.61 8.12 -6.05
CA TYR A 37 -4.75 7.37 -5.15
C TYR A 37 -4.83 8.02 -3.77
N ARG A 38 -5.23 7.25 -2.77
CA ARG A 38 -5.42 7.74 -1.41
C ARG A 38 -4.24 7.35 -0.55
N ALA A 39 -3.71 8.31 0.19
CA ALA A 39 -2.63 8.08 1.13
C ALA A 39 -2.81 8.96 2.37
N HIS A 40 -1.94 8.74 3.34
CA HIS A 40 -1.86 9.56 4.53
C HIS A 40 -0.48 10.19 4.67
N VAL A 41 -0.44 11.43 5.13
CA VAL A 41 0.81 12.15 5.44
C VAL A 41 0.81 12.53 6.91
N SER A 42 1.95 12.32 7.58
CA SER A 42 2.17 12.80 8.93
C SER A 42 2.62 14.27 8.90
N ALA A 43 1.76 15.19 9.33
CA ALA A 43 2.04 16.61 9.40
C ALA A 43 1.16 17.27 10.48
N SER A 44 1.68 18.33 11.12
CA SER A 44 0.93 19.08 12.14
C SER A 44 -0.28 19.86 11.57
N GLY A 45 -0.29 20.09 10.27
CA GLY A 45 -1.35 20.82 9.54
C GLY A 45 -1.15 20.70 8.03
N PRO A 46 -2.15 21.07 7.21
CA PRO A 46 -2.07 20.93 5.76
C PRO A 46 -0.97 21.83 5.17
N ASP A 47 -0.77 23.02 5.74
CA ASP A 47 0.27 23.98 5.32
C ASP A 47 1.68 23.55 5.72
N SER A 48 1.81 22.57 6.61
CA SER A 48 3.09 22.00 7.05
C SER A 48 3.50 20.75 6.25
N ILE A 49 2.67 20.34 5.29
CA ILE A 49 2.98 19.19 4.43
C ILE A 49 4.08 19.58 3.46
N THR A 50 5.22 18.88 3.54
CA THR A 50 6.35 19.13 2.65
C THR A 50 6.23 18.32 1.36
N VAL A 51 6.87 18.81 0.29
CA VAL A 51 6.92 18.08 -1.00
C VAL A 51 7.52 16.68 -0.85
N PRO A 52 8.64 16.47 -0.12
CA PRO A 52 9.16 15.13 0.12
C PRO A 52 8.14 14.20 0.79
N ALA A 53 7.39 14.69 1.79
CA ALA A 53 6.38 13.89 2.46
C ALA A 53 5.21 13.50 1.52
N LEU A 54 4.83 14.40 0.60
CA LEU A 54 3.86 14.09 -0.45
C LEU A 54 4.38 13.05 -1.44
N ILE A 55 5.66 13.13 -1.82
CA ILE A 55 6.29 12.15 -2.70
C ILE A 55 6.31 10.77 -2.03
N ASP A 56 6.70 10.69 -0.77
CA ASP A 56 6.76 9.42 -0.04
C ASP A 56 5.36 8.80 0.13
N ALA A 57 4.35 9.62 0.46
CA ALA A 57 2.97 9.15 0.56
C ALA A 57 2.38 8.72 -0.80
N LEU A 58 2.75 9.41 -1.89
CA LEU A 58 2.39 9.01 -3.26
C LEU A 58 3.02 7.66 -3.62
N ASP A 59 4.32 7.50 -3.35
CA ASP A 59 5.05 6.27 -3.64
C ASP A 59 4.43 5.08 -2.89
N GLU A 60 4.08 5.25 -1.61
CA GLU A 60 3.37 4.22 -0.84
C GLU A 60 2.00 3.89 -1.44
N ALA A 61 1.22 4.89 -1.87
CA ALA A 61 -0.07 4.68 -2.52
C ALA A 61 0.06 3.93 -3.86
N LEU A 62 1.12 4.20 -4.63
CA LEU A 62 1.42 3.49 -5.87
C LEU A 62 1.82 2.03 -5.61
N VAL A 63 2.68 1.78 -4.61
CA VAL A 63 3.08 0.43 -4.18
C VAL A 63 1.86 -0.38 -3.76
N ARG A 64 1.00 0.20 -2.92
CA ARG A 64 -0.28 -0.41 -2.50
C ARG A 64 -1.15 -0.76 -3.69
N GLN A 65 -1.37 0.20 -4.58
CA GLN A 65 -2.20 -0.02 -5.76
C GLN A 65 -1.63 -1.09 -6.71
N ALA A 66 -0.30 -1.22 -6.80
CA ALA A 66 0.34 -2.26 -7.60
C ALA A 66 0.17 -3.66 -7.00
N ILE A 67 0.06 -3.78 -5.68
CA ILE A 67 -0.31 -5.02 -5.00
C ILE A 67 -1.80 -5.29 -5.20
N GLU A 68 -2.66 -4.33 -4.89
CA GLU A 68 -4.12 -4.50 -4.92
C GLU A 68 -4.71 -4.72 -6.31
N GLY A 69 -4.06 -4.21 -7.35
CA GLY A 69 -4.45 -4.44 -8.74
C GLY A 69 -3.93 -5.76 -9.31
N SER A 70 -3.21 -6.55 -8.52
CA SER A 70 -2.59 -7.78 -8.98
C SER A 70 -3.53 -8.96 -8.91
N ARG A 71 -3.37 -9.91 -9.83
CA ARG A 71 -3.99 -11.23 -9.73
C ARG A 71 -3.33 -12.13 -8.69
N TYR A 72 -2.14 -11.78 -8.22
CA TYR A 72 -1.35 -12.59 -7.29
C TYR A 72 -1.51 -12.07 -5.87
N ILE A 73 -1.84 -12.97 -4.93
CA ILE A 73 -2.06 -12.63 -3.51
C ILE A 73 -0.84 -11.91 -2.93
N TYR A 74 0.35 -12.43 -3.21
CA TYR A 74 1.61 -11.85 -2.80
C TYR A 74 2.47 -11.51 -4.03
N ARG A 75 3.25 -10.43 -3.93
CA ARG A 75 4.14 -9.95 -4.99
C ARG A 75 5.54 -9.67 -4.48
N PRO A 76 6.59 -9.98 -5.26
CA PRO A 76 7.95 -9.60 -4.92
C PRO A 76 8.18 -8.10 -5.13
N ALA A 77 9.05 -7.50 -4.32
CA ALA A 77 9.40 -6.07 -4.40
C ALA A 77 9.92 -5.68 -5.80
N GLU A 78 10.64 -6.60 -6.46
CA GLU A 78 11.20 -6.43 -7.81
C GLU A 78 10.10 -6.23 -8.86
N ALA A 79 9.01 -6.98 -8.77
CA ALA A 79 7.89 -6.85 -9.69
C ALA A 79 7.10 -5.56 -9.42
N ILE A 80 6.97 -5.16 -8.15
CA ILE A 80 6.32 -3.91 -7.78
C ILE A 80 7.12 -2.72 -8.29
N ALA A 81 8.44 -2.70 -8.07
CA ALA A 81 9.33 -1.64 -8.53
C ALA A 81 9.28 -1.44 -10.05
N ARG A 82 9.25 -2.54 -10.81
CA ARG A 82 9.12 -2.48 -12.27
C ARG A 82 7.77 -1.90 -12.70
N ASP A 83 6.68 -2.27 -12.03
CA ASP A 83 5.33 -1.83 -12.40
C ASP A 83 5.06 -0.37 -12.01
N THR A 84 5.64 0.10 -10.90
CA THR A 84 5.46 1.49 -10.43
C THR A 84 6.50 2.45 -10.98
N GLY A 85 7.66 1.95 -11.42
CA GLY A 85 8.82 2.78 -11.79
C GLY A 85 9.60 3.34 -10.61
N ILE A 86 9.23 2.97 -9.37
CA ILE A 86 9.91 3.40 -8.15
C ILE A 86 11.18 2.57 -7.97
N PRO A 87 12.32 3.16 -7.56
CA PRO A 87 13.55 2.41 -7.30
C PRO A 87 13.35 1.25 -6.31
N LEU A 88 13.92 0.08 -6.61
CA LEU A 88 13.74 -1.15 -5.81
C LEU A 88 14.04 -0.94 -4.33
N GLU A 89 15.15 -0.29 -4.00
CA GLU A 89 15.55 -0.01 -2.62
C GLU A 89 14.51 0.84 -1.87
N LYS A 90 13.85 1.78 -2.59
CA LYS A 90 12.77 2.58 -2.01
C LYS A 90 11.51 1.75 -1.81
N VAL A 91 11.15 0.90 -2.76
CA VAL A 91 10.02 -0.03 -2.63
C VAL A 91 10.21 -0.99 -1.45
N ARG A 92 11.40 -1.60 -1.32
CA ARG A 92 11.72 -2.47 -0.17
C ARG A 92 11.56 -1.74 1.15
N ARG A 93 12.15 -0.55 1.27
CA ARG A 93 12.00 0.28 2.48
C ARG A 93 10.53 0.56 2.82
N ILE A 94 9.71 0.91 1.83
CA ILE A 94 8.27 1.15 2.04
C ILE A 94 7.58 -0.12 2.56
N LEU A 95 7.83 -1.26 1.93
CA LEU A 95 7.22 -2.54 2.28
C LEU A 95 7.65 -3.05 3.67
N GLU A 96 8.87 -2.76 4.08
CA GLU A 96 9.45 -3.21 5.35
C GLU A 96 9.12 -2.27 6.53
N THR A 97 8.88 -0.98 6.27
CA THR A 97 8.67 0.02 7.33
C THR A 97 7.19 0.33 7.59
N SER A 98 6.31 0.18 6.59
CA SER A 98 4.90 0.52 6.73
C SER A 98 4.07 -0.67 7.23
N ASP A 99 3.27 -0.43 8.28
CA ASP A 99 2.35 -1.41 8.89
C ASP A 99 1.17 -1.81 7.98
N ASP A 100 1.04 -1.18 6.82
CA ASP A 100 -0.03 -1.45 5.86
C ASP A 100 0.28 -2.64 4.95
N PHE A 101 1.54 -3.08 4.91
CA PHE A 101 1.99 -4.25 4.16
C PHE A 101 2.22 -5.44 5.08
N ILE A 102 2.06 -6.63 4.51
CA ILE A 102 2.36 -7.89 5.18
C ILE A 102 3.34 -8.69 4.35
N GLU A 103 4.30 -9.32 5.02
CA GLU A 103 5.20 -10.28 4.41
C GLU A 103 4.50 -11.64 4.25
N GLY A 104 4.76 -12.31 3.12
CA GLY A 104 4.32 -13.67 2.88
C GLY A 104 5.11 -14.68 3.72
N PRO A 105 4.52 -15.82 4.07
CA PRO A 105 5.16 -16.79 4.97
C PRO A 105 6.36 -17.51 4.36
N ARG A 106 6.50 -17.49 3.02
CA ARG A 106 7.59 -18.16 2.30
C ARG A 106 8.06 -17.30 1.12
N PRO A 107 9.38 -17.27 0.85
CA PRO A 107 9.91 -16.74 -0.41
C PRO A 107 9.40 -17.53 -1.62
N ASN A 108 9.45 -16.93 -2.81
CA ASN A 108 9.18 -17.66 -4.05
C ASN A 108 10.35 -18.58 -4.46
N ALA A 109 10.18 -19.30 -5.56
CA ALA A 109 11.18 -20.22 -6.11
C ALA A 109 12.53 -19.53 -6.46
N GLN A 110 12.51 -18.21 -6.64
CA GLN A 110 13.69 -17.38 -6.92
C GLN A 110 14.35 -16.83 -5.64
N GLY A 111 13.78 -17.12 -4.46
CA GLY A 111 14.28 -16.64 -3.17
C GLY A 111 13.83 -15.23 -2.79
N TYR A 112 12.89 -14.62 -3.53
CA TYR A 112 12.39 -13.28 -3.21
C TYR A 112 11.32 -13.34 -2.14
N THR A 113 11.46 -12.47 -1.13
CA THR A 113 10.41 -12.14 -0.17
C THR A 113 9.19 -11.58 -0.90
N LEU A 114 8.01 -12.04 -0.49
CA LEU A 114 6.76 -11.66 -1.11
C LEU A 114 5.95 -10.78 -0.17
N TYR A 115 5.21 -9.83 -0.72
CA TYR A 115 4.46 -8.84 0.03
C TYR A 115 3.02 -8.75 -0.43
N SER A 116 2.12 -8.42 0.48
CA SER A 116 0.71 -8.15 0.22
C SER A 116 0.21 -6.99 1.09
N THR A 117 -1.05 -6.59 0.93
CA THR A 117 -1.75 -5.74 1.91
C THR A 117 -2.76 -6.59 2.68
N ARG A 118 -3.12 -6.17 3.90
CA ARG A 118 -4.13 -6.89 4.70
C ARG A 118 -5.46 -7.03 3.95
N ASP A 119 -5.88 -5.98 3.25
CA ASP A 119 -7.14 -5.97 2.50
C ASP A 119 -7.07 -6.85 1.25
N HIS A 120 -5.96 -6.80 0.50
CA HIS A 120 -5.76 -7.66 -0.65
C HIS A 120 -5.71 -9.14 -0.23
N TYR A 121 -4.95 -9.44 0.82
CA TYR A 121 -4.91 -10.78 1.39
C TYR A 121 -6.29 -11.25 1.82
N ARG A 122 -7.08 -10.46 2.56
CA ARG A 122 -8.44 -10.86 2.97
C ARG A 122 -9.38 -11.12 1.79
N LYS A 123 -9.32 -10.29 0.75
CA LYS A 123 -10.12 -10.48 -0.47
C LYS A 123 -9.82 -11.79 -1.18
N HIS A 124 -8.56 -12.23 -1.15
CA HIS A 124 -8.12 -13.42 -1.88
C HIS A 124 -7.91 -14.67 -1.00
N ALA A 125 -7.77 -14.54 0.32
CA ALA A 125 -7.54 -15.66 1.25
C ALA A 125 -8.77 -16.58 1.37
N GLY A 126 -9.99 -16.03 1.29
CA GLY A 126 -11.21 -16.84 1.18
C GLY A 126 -11.24 -17.74 -0.08
N PHE A 127 -10.44 -17.39 -1.09
CA PHE A 127 -10.26 -18.19 -2.31
C PHE A 127 -9.23 -19.31 -2.11
N VAL A 128 -8.22 -19.10 -1.24
CA VAL A 128 -7.19 -20.10 -0.91
C VAL A 128 -7.76 -21.23 -0.07
N GLN A 129 -8.65 -20.96 0.88
CA GLN A 129 -9.31 -22.02 1.66
C GLN A 129 -10.03 -23.01 0.72
N ARG A 130 -10.81 -22.50 -0.25
CA ARG A 130 -11.48 -23.36 -1.25
C ARG A 130 -10.51 -24.12 -2.15
N TYR A 131 -9.38 -23.52 -2.54
CA TYR A 131 -8.39 -24.17 -3.40
C TYR A 131 -7.59 -25.24 -2.64
N LEU A 132 -7.26 -25.01 -1.37
CA LEU A 132 -6.63 -25.99 -0.49
C LEU A 132 -7.59 -27.15 -0.18
N ASP A 133 -8.86 -26.87 0.14
CA ASP A 133 -9.88 -27.92 0.34
C ASP A 133 -10.02 -28.82 -0.91
N THR A 134 -9.89 -28.25 -2.11
CA THR A 134 -9.99 -29.00 -3.37
C THR A 134 -8.76 -29.89 -3.62
N LEU A 135 -7.57 -29.46 -3.18
CA LEU A 135 -6.33 -30.23 -3.30
C LEU A 135 -6.17 -31.30 -2.20
N GLU A 136 -6.76 -31.09 -1.04
CA GLU A 136 -6.76 -32.05 0.08
C GLU A 136 -7.87 -33.12 -0.07
N SER A 137 -8.87 -32.84 -0.91
CA SER A 137 -10.00 -33.75 -1.22
C SER A 137 -9.83 -34.54 -2.54
N SER A 138 -8.65 -34.51 -3.18
CA SER A 138 -8.30 -35.30 -4.38
C SER A 138 -7.14 -36.23 -4.11
#